data_AF-M1MVQ4-F1
#
_entry.id   AF-M1MVQ4-F1
#
_cell.length_a   1.000
_cell.length_b   1.000
_cell.length_c   1.000
_cell.angle_alpha   90.00
_cell.angle_beta   90.00
_cell.angle_gamma   90.00
#
_symmetry.space_group_name_H-M   'P 1'
#
loop_
_entity.id
_entity.type
_entity.pdbx_description
1 polymer ?
#
loop_
_entity_poly.entity_id
_entity_poly.type
_entity_poly.pdbx_seq_one_letter_code
_entity_poly.pdbx_strand_id
1 'polypeptide(L)' 'MSRARLAELVNVNPQTIGALERGDHSPSLDLAFRICEVFELPVEAVFSRTEFTPMSTEIYRPRQE' A
#
# COMPACT_ATOMS: atom_id res chain seq x y z
N MET A 1 -0.49 1.67 12.44
CA MET A 1 -1.91 1.88 12.08
C MET A 1 -2.59 0.53 11.90
N SER A 2 -3.85 0.36 12.32
CA SER A 2 -4.62 -0.88 12.10
C SER A 2 -5.43 -0.83 10.79
N ARG A 3 -5.83 -2.00 10.26
CA ARG A 3 -6.71 -2.08 9.06
C ARG A 3 -8.03 -1.34 9.27
N ALA A 4 -8.67 -1.51 10.43
CA ALA A 4 -9.91 -0.82 10.77
C ALA A 4 -9.71 0.70 10.77
N ARG A 5 -8.59 1.18 11.32
CA ARG A 5 -8.29 2.61 11.32
C ARG A 5 -8.05 3.15 9.91
N LEU A 6 -7.35 2.42 9.05
CA LEU A 6 -7.18 2.81 7.65
C LEU A 6 -8.53 2.90 6.94
N ALA A 7 -9.37 1.89 7.12
CA ALA A 7 -10.70 1.83 6.51
C ALA A 7 -11.58 3.01 6.92
N GLU A 8 -11.54 3.42 8.19
CA GLU A 8 -12.20 4.64 8.67
C GLU A 8 -11.66 5.89 7.98
N LEU A 9 -10.33 6.06 7.93
CA LEU A 9 -9.69 7.23 7.33
C LEU A 9 -10.00 7.37 5.83
N VAL A 10 -10.10 6.25 5.11
CA VAL A 10 -10.44 6.24 3.69
C VAL A 10 -11.89 5.84 3.45
N ASN A 11 -12.78 6.00 4.44
CA ASN A 11 -14.23 5.81 4.34
C ASN A 11 -14.65 4.56 3.51
N VAL A 12 -14.14 3.39 3.88
CA VAL A 12 -14.52 2.09 3.30
C VAL A 12 -14.78 1.05 4.39
N ASN A 13 -15.34 -0.09 4.00
CA ASN A 13 -15.46 -1.22 4.90
C ASN A 13 -14.07 -1.83 5.18
N PRO A 14 -13.74 -2.25 6.43
CA PRO A 14 -12.49 -2.93 6.73
C PRO A 14 -12.18 -4.17 5.87
N GLN A 15 -13.22 -4.85 5.37
CA GLN A 15 -13.08 -5.98 4.45
C GLN A 15 -12.47 -5.56 3.11
N THR A 16 -12.74 -4.34 2.64
CA THR A 16 -12.15 -3.77 1.43
C THR A 16 -10.63 -3.68 1.56
N ILE A 17 -10.13 -3.21 2.71
CA ILE A 17 -8.68 -3.18 2.98
C ILE A 17 -8.09 -4.59 2.96
N GLY A 18 -8.77 -5.55 3.60
CA GLY A 18 -8.32 -6.95 3.58
C GLY A 18 -8.29 -7.58 2.18
N ALA A 19 -9.24 -7.24 1.32
CA ALA A 19 -9.27 -7.72 -0.06
C ALA A 19 -8.21 -7.06 -0.94
N LEU A 20 -7.89 -5.77 -0.72
CA LEU A 20 -6.75 -5.10 -1.36
C LEU A 20 -5.42 -5.78 -1.00
N GLU A 21 -5.20 -6.09 0.27
CA GLU A 21 -3.95 -6.73 0.72
C GLU A 21 -3.77 -8.16 0.19
N ARG A 22 -4.87 -8.88 -0.09
CA ARG A 22 -4.82 -10.20 -0.73
C ARG A 22 -4.69 -10.13 -2.25
N GLY A 23 -4.85 -8.94 -2.84
CA GLY A 23 -4.87 -8.77 -4.29
C GLY A 23 -6.16 -9.28 -4.97
N ASP A 24 -7.24 -9.50 -4.20
CA ASP A 24 -8.52 -9.99 -4.74
C ASP A 24 -9.13 -9.00 -5.73
N HIS A 25 -8.88 -7.69 -5.53
CA HIS A 25 -9.32 -6.63 -6.44
C HIS A 25 -8.38 -5.42 -6.39
N SER A 26 -8.27 -4.69 -7.51
CA SER A 26 -7.60 -3.38 -7.51
C SER A 26 -8.50 -2.30 -6.92
N PRO A 27 -7.94 -1.27 -6.24
CA PRO A 27 -8.73 -0.16 -5.74
C PRO A 27 -9.26 0.69 -6.91
N SER A 28 -10.34 1.45 -6.67
CA SER A 28 -10.69 2.56 -7.56
C SER A 28 -9.61 3.65 -7.49
N LEU A 29 -9.52 4.50 -8.51
CA LEU A 29 -8.55 5.59 -8.54
C LEU A 29 -8.72 6.55 -7.35
N ASP A 30 -9.97 6.87 -7.00
CA ASP A 30 -10.31 7.67 -5.81
C ASP A 30 -9.82 7.03 -4.51
N LEU A 31 -10.06 5.72 -4.31
CA LEU A 31 -9.60 5.01 -3.12
C LEU A 31 -8.07 4.98 -3.05
N ALA A 32 -7.39 4.78 -4.19
CA ALA A 32 -5.94 4.81 -4.25
C ALA A 32 -5.40 6.18 -3.80
N PHE A 33 -5.97 7.29 -4.29
CA PHE A 33 -5.53 8.62 -3.88
C PHE A 33 -5.81 8.92 -2.40
N ARG A 34 -6.96 8.53 -1.86
CA ARG A 34 -7.24 8.70 -0.42
C ARG A 34 -6.28 7.90 0.46
N ILE A 35 -5.88 6.70 0.02
CA ILE A 35 -4.85 5.93 0.72
C ILE A 35 -3.51 6.67 0.67
N CYS A 36 -3.14 7.24 -0.49
CA CYS A 36 -1.91 8.03 -0.64
C CYS A 36 -1.88 9.26 0.28
N GLU A 37 -3.00 9.97 0.41
CA GLU A 37 -3.14 11.11 1.33
C GLU A 37 -2.93 10.72 2.79
N VAL A 38 -3.47 9.56 3.22
CA VAL A 38 -3.30 9.06 4.60
C VAL A 38 -1.83 8.77 4.92
N PHE A 39 -1.06 8.32 3.94
CA PHE A 39 0.36 8.01 4.12
C PHE A 39 1.30 9.18 3.77
N GLU A 40 0.76 10.29 3.25
CA GLU A 40 1.53 11.44 2.76
C GLU A 40 2.59 11.03 1.71
N LEU A 41 2.22 10.10 0.83
CA LEU A 41 3.11 9.52 -0.19
C LEU A 41 2.51 9.63 -1.59
N PRO A 42 3.33 9.72 -2.64
CA PRO A 42 2.84 9.68 -4.01
C PRO A 42 2.37 8.26 -4.39
N VAL A 43 1.56 8.16 -5.45
CA VAL A 43 0.90 6.90 -5.83
C VAL A 43 1.90 5.78 -6.13
N GLU A 44 3.02 6.09 -6.77
CA GLU A 44 4.08 5.16 -7.12
C GLU A 44 4.85 4.60 -5.91
N ALA A 45 4.79 5.28 -4.76
CA ALA A 45 5.38 4.80 -3.52
C ALA A 45 4.44 3.86 -2.73
N VAL A 46 3.13 3.90 -3.03
CA VAL A 46 2.11 3.09 -2.34
C VAL A 46 1.66 1.91 -3.20
N PHE A 47 1.54 2.10 -4.51
CA PHE A 47 1.05 1.12 -5.46
C PHE A 47 2.07 0.87 -6.56
N SER A 48 2.28 -0.41 -6.86
CA SER A 48 3.16 -0.85 -7.94
C SER A 48 2.57 -2.09 -8.61
N ARG A 49 2.89 -2.27 -9.90
CA ARG A 49 2.57 -3.51 -10.63
C ARG A 49 3.56 -4.64 -10.32
N THR A 50 4.68 -4.31 -9.69
CA THR A 50 5.71 -5.25 -9.24
C THR A 50 5.80 -5.17 -7.72
N GLU A 51 5.96 -6.31 -7.06
CA GLU A 51 6.14 -6.36 -5.61
C GLU A 51 7.33 -5.51 -5.16
N PHE A 52 7.16 -4.78 -4.06
CA PHE A 52 8.26 -4.03 -3.45
C PHE A 52 9.26 -4.99 -2.83
N THR A 53 10.54 -4.76 -3.11
CA THR A 53 11.60 -5.53 -2.47
C THR A 53 11.62 -5.24 -0.96
N PRO A 54 11.70 -6.26 -0.09
CA PRO A 54 11.84 -6.04 1.35
C PRO A 54 13.03 -5.13 1.64
N MET A 55 12.86 -4.16 2.53
CA MET A 55 13.95 -3.22 2.88
C MET A 55 15.21 -3.94 3.36
N SER A 56 15.09 -5.09 4.02
CA SER A 56 16.25 -5.89 4.44
C SER A 56 17.12 -6.33 3.25
N THR A 57 16.49 -6.74 2.15
CA THR A 57 17.22 -7.14 0.94
C THR A 57 17.95 -5.96 0.32
N GLU A 58 17.35 -4.77 0.33
CA GLU A 58 17.99 -3.55 -0.20
C GLU A 58 19.12 -3.04 0.72
N ILE A 59 18.92 -3.06 2.04
CA ILE A 59 19.90 -2.58 3.03
C ILE A 59 21.14 -3.49 3.09
N TYR A 60 20.95 -4.81 3.06
CA TYR A 60 22.03 -5.79 3.18
C TYR A 60 22.54 -6.31 1.83
N ARG A 61 22.14 -5.69 0.72
CA ARG A 61 22.64 -6.07 -0.60
C ARG A 61 24.16 -5.91 -0.60
N PRO A 62 24.95 -6.98 -0.84
CA PRO A 62 26.39 -6.82 -0.98
C PRO A 62 26.62 -5.87 -2.15
N ARG A 63 27.31 -4.76 -1.89
CA ARG A 63 27.72 -3.83 -2.93
C ARG A 63 28.58 -4.60 -3.91
N GLN A 64 28.02 -4.89 -5.08
CA GLN A 64 28.78 -5.45 -6.17
C GLN A 64 29.63 -4.30 -6.71
N GLU A 65 30.94 -4.40 -6.48
CA GLU A 65 31.96 -3.59 -7.16
C GLU A 65 32.02 -3.93 -8.64
#